data_AF-A0A7K0WE35-F1
#
_entry.id   AF-A0A7K0WE35-F1
#
_cell.length_a   1.000
_cell.length_b   1.000
_cell.length_c   1.000
_cell.angle_alpha   90.00
_cell.angle_beta   90.00
_cell.angle_gamma   90.00
#
_symmetry.space_group_name_H-M   'P 1'
#
loop_
_entity.id
_entity.type
_entity.pdbx_description
1 polymer ?
#
loop_
_entity_poly.entity_id
_entity_poly.type
_entity_poly.pdbx_seq_one_letter_code
_entity_poly.pdbx_strand_id
1 'polypeptide(L)'
;MSDQLRIAAALRRLDDASLERVIQLRMLNSSHLRDFFDMADALANAKSLAPALSSLTVRQFEQLENLSENKKSDFGDFIFDLMLAERTEQGPKIFASTVDAMATIGSHRKISNLVVVSDNERRELSAAEIDRDASLAIFDVIQALTELIFELEQRYIREVG
;
A
#
# COMPACT_ATOMS: atom_id res chain seq x y z
N MET A 1 -9.62 -21.73 -11.17
CA MET A 1 -10.67 -21.08 -10.34
C MET A 1 -10.43 -19.59 -10.43
N SER A 2 -11.44 -18.80 -10.82
CA SER A 2 -11.29 -17.34 -10.99
C SER A 2 -10.83 -16.69 -9.68
N ASP A 3 -9.99 -15.67 -9.76
CA ASP A 3 -9.46 -14.98 -8.58
C ASP A 3 -10.58 -14.31 -7.77
N GLN A 4 -11.57 -13.74 -8.45
CA GLN A 4 -12.77 -13.19 -7.84
C GLN A 4 -13.53 -14.22 -6.98
N LEU A 5 -13.64 -15.48 -7.45
CA LEU A 5 -14.29 -16.55 -6.69
C LEU A 5 -13.52 -16.89 -5.41
N ARG A 6 -12.18 -16.85 -5.47
CA ARG A 6 -11.32 -17.10 -4.30
C ARG A 6 -11.46 -15.97 -3.28
N ILE A 7 -11.37 -14.72 -3.74
CA ILE A 7 -11.53 -13.55 -2.87
C ILE A 7 -12.92 -13.56 -2.22
N ALA A 8 -13.99 -13.76 -3.00
CA ALA A 8 -15.36 -13.82 -2.46
C ALA A 8 -15.56 -14.97 -1.45
N ALA A 9 -14.96 -16.14 -1.70
CA ALA A 9 -15.00 -17.27 -0.77
C ALA A 9 -14.27 -16.96 0.55
N ALA A 10 -13.14 -16.26 0.47
CA ALA A 10 -12.38 -15.87 1.65
C ALA A 10 -13.07 -14.74 2.43
N LEU A 11 -13.71 -13.77 1.75
CA LEU A 11 -14.54 -12.74 2.38
C LEU A 11 -15.71 -13.34 3.16
N ARG A 12 -16.37 -14.37 2.63
CA ARG A 12 -17.48 -15.06 3.30
C ARG A 12 -17.08 -15.72 4.63
N ARG A 13 -15.79 -15.96 4.87
CA ARG A 13 -15.29 -16.56 6.11
C ARG A 13 -14.95 -15.52 7.19
N LEU A 14 -14.94 -14.24 6.83
CA LEU A 14 -14.66 -13.15 7.75
C LEU A 14 -15.91 -12.82 8.57
N ASP A 15 -15.69 -12.38 9.81
CA ASP A 15 -16.71 -11.76 10.63
C ASP A 15 -16.92 -10.29 10.24
N ASP A 16 -18.03 -9.70 10.68
CA ASP A 16 -18.44 -8.34 10.31
C ASP A 16 -17.37 -7.30 10.66
N ALA A 17 -16.69 -7.44 11.80
CA ALA A 17 -15.63 -6.51 12.20
C ALA A 17 -14.40 -6.58 11.27
N SER A 18 -14.06 -7.77 10.79
CA SER A 18 -12.98 -7.96 9.83
C SER A 18 -13.38 -7.44 8.44
N LEU A 19 -14.64 -7.61 8.03
CA LEU A 19 -15.14 -7.03 6.78
C LEU A 19 -15.09 -5.50 6.79
N GLU A 20 -15.51 -4.88 7.89
CA GLU A 20 -15.41 -3.43 8.07
C GLU A 20 -13.96 -2.96 8.00
N ARG A 21 -13.04 -3.67 8.67
CA ARG A 21 -11.61 -3.39 8.62
C ARG A 21 -11.06 -3.44 7.19
N VAL A 22 -11.43 -4.45 6.40
CA VAL A 22 -11.01 -4.54 4.99
C VAL A 22 -11.50 -3.34 4.20
N ILE A 23 -12.77 -2.94 4.36
CA ILE A 23 -13.35 -1.77 3.67
C ILE A 23 -12.59 -0.50 4.03
N GLN A 24 -12.25 -0.31 5.31
CA GLN A 24 -11.51 0.86 5.79
C GLN A 24 -10.06 0.87 5.28
N LEU A 25 -9.31 -0.23 5.47
CA LEU A 25 -7.91 -0.32 5.06
C LEU A 25 -7.72 -0.22 3.55
N ARG A 26 -8.67 -0.75 2.77
CA ARG A 26 -8.66 -0.72 1.31
C ARG A 26 -9.38 0.50 0.73
N MET A 27 -9.91 1.38 1.58
CA MET A 27 -10.69 2.58 1.24
C MET A 27 -11.74 2.29 0.15
N LEU A 28 -12.46 1.17 0.27
CA LEU A 28 -13.43 0.76 -0.74
C LEU A 28 -14.65 1.68 -0.70
N ASN A 29 -15.13 2.07 -1.88
CA ASN A 29 -16.44 2.72 -1.97
C ASN A 29 -17.54 1.67 -1.79
N SER A 30 -18.17 1.67 -0.62
CA SER A 30 -19.22 0.72 -0.25
C SER A 30 -20.59 1.04 -0.87
N SER A 31 -20.78 2.23 -1.47
CA SER A 31 -22.09 2.71 -1.95
C SER A 31 -22.74 1.80 -3.02
N HIS A 32 -21.93 0.98 -3.70
CA HIS A 32 -22.39 0.10 -4.78
C HIS A 32 -22.14 -1.38 -4.51
N LEU A 33 -21.58 -1.75 -3.36
CA LEU A 33 -21.28 -3.14 -3.02
C LEU A 33 -22.55 -3.83 -2.52
N ARG A 34 -23.10 -4.77 -3.30
CA ARG A 34 -24.34 -5.49 -2.93
C ARG A 34 -24.04 -6.86 -2.34
N ASP A 35 -22.96 -7.49 -2.78
CA ASP A 35 -22.55 -8.81 -2.31
C ASP A 35 -21.02 -8.97 -2.26
N PHE A 36 -20.57 -10.18 -1.86
CA PHE A 36 -19.14 -10.51 -1.79
C PHE A 36 -18.46 -10.58 -3.16
N PHE A 37 -19.20 -10.73 -4.25
CA PHE A 37 -18.64 -10.74 -5.60
C PHE A 37 -18.32 -9.34 -6.09
N ASP A 38 -19.20 -8.38 -5.83
CA ASP A 38 -18.95 -6.95 -6.08
C ASP A 38 -17.73 -6.48 -5.27
N MET A 39 -17.66 -6.88 -4.00
CA MET A 39 -16.54 -6.54 -3.13
C MET A 39 -15.23 -7.22 -3.57
N ALA A 40 -15.30 -8.48 -4.02
CA ALA A 40 -14.15 -9.18 -4.57
C ALA A 40 -13.64 -8.52 -5.87
N ASP A 41 -14.54 -8.06 -6.75
CA ASP A 41 -14.15 -7.36 -7.98
C ASP A 41 -13.52 -5.99 -7.66
N ALA A 42 -14.11 -5.25 -6.72
CA ALA A 42 -13.54 -3.99 -6.23
C ALA A 42 -12.14 -4.16 -5.63
N LEU A 43 -11.92 -5.25 -4.88
CA LEU A 43 -10.63 -5.60 -4.29
C LEU A 43 -9.60 -6.12 -5.30
N ALA A 44 -10.03 -6.81 -6.35
CA ALA A 44 -9.15 -7.30 -7.42
C ALA A 44 -8.77 -6.18 -8.42
N ASN A 45 -9.50 -5.07 -8.42
CA ASN A 45 -9.24 -3.95 -9.31
C ASN A 45 -7.89 -3.26 -9.00
N ALA A 46 -7.12 -2.97 -10.05
CA ALA A 46 -5.84 -2.26 -9.95
C ALA A 46 -5.91 -0.94 -9.18
N LYS A 47 -7.03 -0.21 -9.25
CA LYS A 47 -7.25 1.04 -8.50
C LYS A 47 -7.26 0.85 -6.99
N SER A 48 -7.68 -0.32 -6.51
CA SER A 48 -7.67 -0.67 -5.08
C SER A 48 -6.37 -1.37 -4.67
N LEU A 49 -5.79 -2.20 -5.56
CA LEU A 49 -4.55 -2.93 -5.28
C LEU A 49 -3.31 -2.02 -5.24
N ALA A 50 -3.20 -1.05 -6.15
CA ALA A 50 -1.99 -0.23 -6.23
C ALA A 50 -1.72 0.59 -4.95
N PRO A 51 -2.71 1.27 -4.35
CA PRO A 51 -2.51 1.96 -3.06
C PRO A 51 -2.19 0.97 -1.92
N ALA A 52 -2.87 -0.18 -1.87
CA ALA A 52 -2.64 -1.18 -0.84
C ALA A 52 -1.20 -1.74 -0.89
N LEU A 53 -0.70 -2.07 -2.08
CA LEU A 53 0.67 -2.53 -2.27
C LEU A 53 1.70 -1.43 -2.02
N SER A 54 1.38 -0.18 -2.36
CA SER A 54 2.27 0.97 -2.13
C SER A 54 2.36 1.36 -0.65
N SER A 55 1.35 1.03 0.15
CA SER A 55 1.35 1.25 1.59
C SER A 55 2.28 0.30 2.36
N LEU A 56 2.74 -0.78 1.71
CA LEU A 56 3.60 -1.77 2.33
C LEU A 56 5.03 -1.25 2.49
N THR A 57 5.62 -1.52 3.65
CA THR A 57 7.06 -1.35 3.84
C THR A 57 7.86 -2.34 2.97
N VAL A 58 9.15 -2.09 2.79
CA VAL A 58 10.05 -2.99 2.02
C VAL A 58 9.97 -4.43 2.54
N ARG A 59 10.08 -4.63 3.85
CA ARG A 59 10.04 -5.96 4.49
C ARG A 59 8.70 -6.67 4.26
N GLN A 60 7.60 -5.93 4.34
CA GLN A 60 6.25 -6.46 4.13
C GLN A 60 6.02 -6.88 2.67
N PHE A 61 6.55 -6.11 1.72
CA PHE A 61 6.53 -6.45 0.31
C PHE A 61 7.37 -7.70 0.03
N GLU A 62 8.57 -7.82 0.62
CA GLU A 62 9.41 -9.02 0.52
C GLU A 62 8.71 -10.25 1.11
N GLN A 63 7.96 -10.12 2.22
CA GLN A 63 7.13 -11.20 2.75
C GLN A 63 6.07 -11.64 1.73
N LEU A 64 5.46 -10.70 1.01
CA LEU A 64 4.48 -10.99 -0.03
C LEU A 64 5.13 -11.66 -1.26
N GLU A 65 6.32 -11.23 -1.67
CA GLU A 65 7.12 -11.88 -2.73
C GLU A 65 7.49 -13.32 -2.33
N ASN A 66 7.99 -13.52 -1.11
CA ASN A 66 8.30 -14.85 -0.58
C ASN A 66 7.06 -15.76 -0.56
N LEU A 67 5.89 -15.20 -0.25
CA LEU A 67 4.62 -15.94 -0.32
C LEU A 67 4.30 -16.37 -1.75
N SER A 68 4.51 -15.49 -2.74
CA SER A 68 4.29 -15.79 -4.16
C SER A 68 5.20 -16.91 -4.68
N GLU A 69 6.43 -16.99 -4.16
CA GLU A 69 7.42 -18.02 -4.52
C GLU A 69 7.31 -19.30 -3.66
N ASN A 70 6.30 -19.39 -2.79
CA ASN A 70 6.12 -20.49 -1.82
C ASN A 70 7.34 -20.73 -0.90
N LYS A 71 8.12 -19.67 -0.61
CA LYS A 71 9.19 -19.73 0.37
C LYS A 71 8.61 -19.70 1.78
N LYS A 72 9.14 -20.53 2.67
CA LYS A 72 8.76 -20.50 4.08
C LYS A 72 9.25 -19.19 4.71
N SER A 73 8.31 -18.39 5.20
CA SER A 73 8.56 -17.17 5.95
C SER A 73 7.48 -17.00 7.01
N ASP A 74 7.74 -16.17 8.01
CA ASP A 74 6.70 -15.69 8.89
C ASP A 74 5.94 -14.57 8.16
N PHE A 75 4.63 -14.76 7.96
CA PHE A 75 3.78 -13.82 7.23
C PHE A 75 2.94 -13.04 8.24
N GLY A 76 3.12 -11.73 8.29
CA GLY A 76 2.33 -10.86 9.16
C GLY A 76 0.86 -10.80 8.76
N ASP A 77 0.02 -10.45 9.74
CA ASP A 77 -1.44 -10.37 9.56
C ASP A 77 -1.87 -9.37 8.47
N PHE A 78 -1.08 -8.32 8.25
CA PHE A 78 -1.37 -7.24 7.31
C PHE A 78 -1.69 -7.72 5.87
N ILE A 79 -1.09 -8.83 5.42
CA ILE A 79 -1.34 -9.39 4.08
C ILE A 79 -2.79 -9.89 3.98
N PHE A 80 -3.30 -10.46 5.07
CA PHE A 80 -4.67 -10.97 5.16
C PHE A 80 -5.66 -9.85 5.46
N ASP A 81 -5.29 -8.91 6.33
CA ASP A 81 -6.11 -7.73 6.65
C ASP A 81 -6.34 -6.83 5.43
N LEU A 82 -5.35 -6.72 4.55
CA LEU A 82 -5.47 -6.02 3.28
C LEU A 82 -6.09 -6.89 2.18
N MET A 83 -6.46 -8.13 2.46
CA MET A 83 -7.04 -9.04 1.47
C MET A 83 -6.16 -9.23 0.21
N LEU A 84 -4.84 -9.33 0.41
CA LEU A 84 -3.83 -9.60 -0.62
C LEU A 84 -3.51 -11.10 -0.72
N ALA A 85 -3.78 -11.85 0.35
CA ALA A 85 -3.73 -13.30 0.39
C ALA A 85 -4.86 -13.86 1.28
N GLU A 86 -5.11 -15.16 1.17
CA GLU A 86 -6.02 -15.89 2.04
C GLU A 86 -5.28 -16.88 2.95
N ARG A 87 -5.85 -17.13 4.13
CA ARG A 87 -5.47 -18.25 4.99
C ARG A 87 -6.21 -19.50 4.53
N THR A 88 -5.46 -20.53 4.09
CA THR A 88 -6.03 -21.84 3.74
C THR A 88 -5.49 -22.92 4.66
N GLU A 89 -6.17 -24.08 4.72
CA GLU A 89 -5.70 -25.24 5.51
C GLU A 89 -4.32 -25.75 5.08
N GLN A 90 -3.96 -25.53 3.80
CA GLN A 90 -2.66 -25.89 3.24
C GLN A 90 -1.59 -24.81 3.44
N GLY A 91 -1.90 -23.75 4.20
CA GLY A 91 -1.07 -22.57 4.38
C GLY A 91 -1.61 -21.34 3.65
N PRO A 92 -0.96 -20.18 3.84
CA PRO A 92 -1.36 -18.95 3.18
C PRO A 92 -1.18 -19.05 1.66
N LYS A 93 -2.12 -18.48 0.90
CA LYS A 93 -2.05 -18.45 -0.57
C LYS A 93 -2.35 -17.04 -1.08
N ILE A 94 -1.46 -16.52 -1.90
CA ILE A 94 -1.63 -15.22 -2.55
C ILE A 94 -2.73 -15.27 -3.62
N PHE A 95 -3.40 -14.12 -3.85
CA PHE A 95 -4.36 -13.95 -4.94
C PHE A 95 -3.65 -13.64 -6.26
N ALA A 96 -4.20 -14.09 -7.39
CA ALA A 96 -3.59 -13.90 -8.70
C ALA A 96 -3.50 -12.42 -9.09
N SER A 97 -4.56 -11.65 -8.86
CA SER A 97 -4.59 -10.20 -9.08
C SER A 97 -3.51 -9.46 -8.28
N THR A 98 -3.18 -9.95 -7.08
CA THR A 98 -2.10 -9.39 -6.27
C THR A 98 -0.74 -9.67 -6.90
N VAL A 99 -0.50 -10.89 -7.39
CA VAL A 99 0.74 -11.24 -8.11
C VAL A 99 0.92 -10.37 -9.36
N ASP A 100 -0.14 -10.19 -10.14
CA ASP A 100 -0.12 -9.38 -11.37
C ASP A 100 0.17 -7.90 -11.05
N ALA A 101 -0.46 -7.36 -10.00
CA ALA A 101 -0.23 -6.01 -9.54
C ALA A 101 1.20 -5.82 -8.99
N MET A 102 1.74 -6.81 -8.27
CA MET A 102 3.13 -6.81 -7.80
C MET A 102 4.13 -6.79 -8.96
N ALA A 103 3.91 -7.57 -10.02
CA ALA A 103 4.78 -7.56 -11.20
C ALA A 103 4.82 -6.17 -11.87
N THR A 104 3.67 -5.49 -11.90
CA THR A 104 3.55 -4.12 -12.40
C THR A 104 4.34 -3.14 -11.54
N ILE A 105 4.23 -3.22 -10.21
CA ILE A 105 4.96 -2.34 -9.27
C ILE A 105 6.45 -2.64 -9.25
N GLY A 106 6.85 -3.91 -9.24
CA GLY A 106 8.26 -4.35 -9.24
C GLY A 106 9.02 -3.82 -10.46
N SER A 107 8.34 -3.68 -11.62
CA SER A 107 8.92 -3.07 -12.82
C SER A 107 9.26 -1.58 -12.62
N HIS A 108 8.44 -0.86 -11.86
CA HIS A 108 8.70 0.54 -11.48
C HIS A 108 9.70 0.64 -10.33
N ARG A 109 9.71 -0.33 -9.40
CA ARG A 109 10.60 -0.34 -8.23
C ARG A 109 12.05 -0.66 -8.58
N LYS A 110 12.32 -1.43 -9.65
CA LYS A 110 13.69 -1.64 -10.16
C LYS A 110 14.39 -0.33 -10.57
N ILE A 111 13.63 0.72 -10.89
CA ILE A 111 14.15 2.06 -11.16
C ILE A 111 14.60 2.75 -9.85
N SER A 112 14.04 2.34 -8.70
CA SER A 112 14.36 2.84 -7.36
C SER A 112 15.28 1.90 -6.56
N ASN A 113 16.16 1.14 -7.23
CA ASN A 113 17.37 0.62 -6.57
C ASN A 113 18.23 1.83 -6.20
N LEU A 114 17.84 2.52 -5.12
CA LEU A 114 18.63 3.53 -4.46
C LEU A 114 19.89 2.80 -4.00
N VAL A 115 20.97 3.01 -4.75
CA VAL A 115 22.30 2.59 -4.32
C VAL A 115 22.49 3.25 -2.96
N VAL A 116 22.68 2.42 -1.93
CA VAL A 116 23.14 2.90 -0.64
C VAL A 116 24.54 3.46 -0.91
N VAL A 117 24.61 4.77 -1.10
CA VAL A 117 25.84 5.53 -1.20
C VAL A 117 26.58 5.25 0.12
N SER A 118 27.74 4.61 0.03
CA SER A 118 28.53 4.29 1.22
C SER A 118 28.89 5.60 1.92
N ASP A 119 29.05 5.63 3.25
CA ASP A 119 29.37 6.89 3.97
C ASP A 119 30.62 7.60 3.40
N ASN A 120 31.52 6.86 2.74
CA ASN A 120 32.71 7.38 2.03
C ASN A 120 32.41 8.19 0.75
N GLU A 121 31.18 8.17 0.25
CA GLU A 121 30.73 8.89 -0.96
C GLU A 121 29.78 10.05 -0.62
N ARG A 122 29.51 10.31 0.67
CA ARG A 122 28.85 11.55 1.11
C ARG A 122 29.78 12.72 0.85
N ARG A 123 29.69 13.25 -0.36
CA ARG A 123 30.38 14.48 -0.74
C ARG A 123 29.69 15.63 -0.02
N GLU A 124 30.39 16.27 0.91
CA GLU A 124 29.97 17.60 1.39
C GLU A 124 29.95 18.53 0.17
N LEU A 125 28.74 18.94 -0.23
CA LEU A 125 28.57 19.92 -1.29
C LEU A 125 29.16 21.23 -0.79
N SER A 126 30.10 21.79 -1.55
CA SER A 126 30.58 23.13 -1.24
C SER A 126 29.47 24.15 -1.48
N ALA A 127 29.53 25.30 -0.79
CA ALA A 127 28.55 26.37 -0.98
C ALA A 127 28.44 26.88 -2.43
N ALA A 128 29.43 26.62 -3.28
CA ALA A 128 29.40 26.97 -4.71
C ALA A 128 28.63 25.94 -5.56
N GLU A 129 28.43 24.72 -5.07
CA GLU A 129 27.68 23.65 -5.74
C GLU A 129 26.19 23.66 -5.33
N ILE A 130 25.84 24.40 -4.28
CA ILE A 130 24.46 24.60 -3.83
C ILE A 130 23.85 25.75 -4.64
N ASP A 131 22.68 25.52 -5.24
CA ASP A 131 21.93 26.58 -5.91
C ASP A 131 21.65 27.73 -4.92
N ARG A 132 21.93 28.95 -5.35
CA ARG A 132 21.74 30.17 -4.56
C ARG A 132 20.30 30.31 -4.07
N ASP A 133 19.33 29.86 -4.87
CA ASP A 133 17.90 29.99 -4.59
C ASP A 133 17.32 28.72 -3.93
N ALA A 134 18.16 27.72 -3.62
CA ALA A 134 17.73 26.51 -2.91
C ALA A 134 17.06 26.84 -1.57
N SER A 135 17.57 27.86 -0.86
CA SER A 135 16.98 28.32 0.40
C SER A 135 15.56 28.88 0.24
N LEU A 136 15.29 29.59 -0.87
CA LEU A 136 13.97 30.12 -1.19
C LEU A 136 13.01 28.99 -1.56
N ALA A 137 13.44 28.06 -2.40
CA ALA A 137 12.64 26.88 -2.76
C ALA A 137 12.29 26.02 -1.54
N ILE A 138 13.24 25.82 -0.61
CA ILE A 138 12.98 25.11 0.65
C ILE A 138 11.96 25.86 1.50
N PHE A 139 12.09 27.18 1.61
CA PHE A 139 11.14 28.00 2.37
C PHE A 139 9.72 27.90 1.81
N ASP A 140 9.56 28.02 0.48
CA ASP A 140 8.26 27.92 -0.18
C ASP A 140 7.62 26.55 0.03
N VAL A 141 8.41 25.47 -0.02
CA VAL A 141 7.93 24.11 0.27
C VAL A 141 7.47 23.97 1.72
N ILE A 142 8.24 24.50 2.68
CA ILE A 142 7.86 24.48 4.10
C ILE A 142 6.57 25.27 4.32
N GLN A 143 6.44 26.45 3.71
CA GLN A 143 5.24 27.28 3.83
C GLN A 143 4.01 26.56 3.25
N ALA A 144 4.13 25.99 2.05
CA ALA A 144 3.03 25.27 1.40
C ALA A 144 2.60 24.03 2.22
N LEU A 145 3.55 23.28 2.77
CA LEU A 145 3.25 22.14 3.65
C LEU A 145 2.55 22.58 4.94
N THR A 146 2.99 23.69 5.52
CA THR A 146 2.40 24.23 6.75
C THR A 146 0.97 24.73 6.49
N GLU A 147 0.74 25.40 5.37
CA GLU A 147 -0.60 25.85 4.93
C GLU A 147 -1.52 24.65 4.70
N LEU A 148 -1.04 23.60 4.02
CA LEU A 148 -1.81 22.37 3.82
C LEU A 148 -2.22 21.72 5.15
N ILE A 149 -1.32 21.67 6.12
CA ILE A 149 -1.62 21.13 7.46
C ILE A 149 -2.71 21.99 8.12
N PHE A 150 -2.57 23.32 8.10
CA PHE A 150 -3.59 24.21 8.66
C PHE A 150 -4.96 24.06 7.97
N GLU A 151 -5.00 23.93 6.64
CA GLU A 151 -6.24 23.70 5.91
C GLU A 151 -6.89 22.37 6.29
N LEU A 152 -6.09 21.30 6.43
CA LEU A 152 -6.58 20.00 6.87
C LEU A 152 -7.12 20.05 8.31
N GLU A 153 -6.41 20.71 9.23
CA GLU A 153 -6.87 20.90 10.61
C GLU A 153 -8.20 21.66 10.64
N GLN A 154 -8.31 22.79 9.93
CA GLN A 154 -9.52 23.61 9.93
C GLN A 154 -10.71 22.94 9.23
N ARG A 155 -10.48 22.12 8.19
CA ARG A 155 -11.58 21.51 7.40
C ARG A 155 -11.97 20.10 7.82
N TYR A 156 -11.03 19.31 8.34
CA TYR A 156 -11.26 17.90 8.71
C TYR A 156 -11.37 17.66 10.21
N ILE A 157 -10.93 18.59 11.07
CA ILE A 157 -11.33 18.61 12.48
C ILE A 157 -12.60 19.46 12.57
N ARG A 158 -13.73 18.88 12.16
CA ARG A 158 -15.01 19.33 12.72
C ARG A 158 -14.97 18.90 14.17
N GLU A 159 -14.79 19.87 15.05
CA GLU A 159 -15.13 19.73 16.46
C GLU A 159 -16.44 18.95 16.56
N VAL A 160 -16.36 17.78 17.17
CA VAL A 160 -17.53 17.04 17.62
C VAL A 160 -18.11 17.88 18.76
N GLY A 161 -18.93 18.86 18.39
CA GLY A 161 -19.84 19.59 19.27
C GLY A 161 -21.24 18.99 19.15
#